data_AF-A0AA39MTD4-F1
#
_entry.id   AF-A0AA39MTD4-F1
#
_cell.length_a   1.000
_cell.length_b   1.000
_cell.length_c   1.000
_cell.angle_alpha   90.00
_cell.angle_beta   90.00
_cell.angle_gamma   90.00
#
_symmetry.space_group_name_H-M   'P 1'
#
loop_
_entity.id
_entity.type
_entity.pdbx_description
1 polymer ?
#
loop_
_entity_poly.entity_id
_entity_poly.type
_entity_poly.pdbx_seq_one_letter_code
_entity_poly.pdbx_strand_id
1 'polypeptide(L)'
;MISLVLTFGVVFLTKFLFQTVLAQSDFDWSTIEPTSNLSWAFSLLATLFHIDSFSARLKVPIDYSNEGGDKAALAVIKLSAQSATEFKGTVLMNPGGPGGSGVTTLVSSGPLLASVIGNQYDMISFDPRVPIILPEILLQISEAAGQEKLQYWGFSYGTVLGATFASMFPDKVERMILDGVLDMDGYYSGDWRNEVLDTEKDMQSFFDGCVAAGPDACEFYASTSEEISNKLDAIYQSLLTEPVPNALYAPYTSFSVLAEGLASLAVGNGSIIYNMSATNDPSSVYDNSWEAEIAISCNDALNNTDSVADLFEYWDSIQGVSPFAFWLMPQRIDCSGWKFHREGRFTGPVGGNTSFPILLIGNTADPLTPLSMAHKTSSAFPGSVVLAQNSSGHTSSVASSACTNAHVQAYFQNGTLPDDGVVCEVETELFPTSLDGTQRRSFRG
;
A
#
# COMPACT_ATOMS: atom_id res chain seq x y z
N MET A 1 -9.46 25.92 -19.88
CA MET A 1 -9.53 24.84 -18.87
C MET A 1 -8.65 23.69 -19.36
N ILE A 2 -7.33 23.83 -19.26
CA ILE A 2 -6.35 22.76 -19.47
C ILE A 2 -5.23 23.06 -18.47
N SER A 3 -5.31 22.46 -17.28
CA SER A 3 -4.37 22.65 -16.17
C SER A 3 -4.47 21.44 -15.23
N LEU A 4 -3.44 21.20 -14.42
CA LEU A 4 -3.25 20.13 -13.43
C LEU A 4 -2.92 18.68 -13.89
N VAL A 5 -3.24 18.22 -15.11
CA VAL A 5 -3.10 16.78 -15.46
C VAL A 5 -1.67 16.31 -15.80
N LEU A 6 -0.70 17.22 -16.04
CA LEU A 6 0.66 16.87 -16.46
C LEU A 6 1.64 16.53 -15.31
N THR A 7 1.18 16.52 -14.05
CA THR A 7 2.06 16.67 -12.88
C THR A 7 2.70 15.35 -12.38
N PHE A 8 2.06 14.20 -12.56
CA PHE A 8 2.55 12.92 -11.99
C PHE A 8 3.40 12.07 -12.93
N GLY A 9 3.08 12.02 -14.24
CA GLY A 9 3.88 11.25 -15.23
C GLY A 9 5.33 11.74 -15.37
N VAL A 10 5.62 12.96 -14.92
CA VAL A 10 6.98 13.52 -14.90
C VAL A 10 7.84 12.90 -13.79
N VAL A 11 7.28 12.40 -12.68
CA VAL A 11 8.04 11.95 -11.50
C VAL A 11 8.84 10.65 -11.76
N PHE A 12 8.31 9.72 -12.56
CA PHE A 12 9.03 8.50 -12.91
C PHE A 12 10.13 8.73 -13.96
N LEU A 13 9.87 9.57 -14.97
CA LEU A 13 10.92 9.98 -15.91
C LEU A 13 12.00 10.84 -15.23
N THR A 14 11.63 11.72 -14.29
CA THR A 14 12.62 12.52 -13.56
C THR A 14 13.46 11.70 -12.62
N LYS A 15 13.04 10.58 -12.02
CA LYS A 15 13.98 9.72 -11.27
C LYS A 15 15.15 9.22 -12.13
N PHE A 16 14.88 8.81 -13.37
CA PHE A 16 15.92 8.35 -14.32
C PHE A 16 16.78 9.52 -14.87
N LEU A 17 16.16 10.68 -15.15
CA LEU A 17 16.85 11.88 -15.63
C LEU A 17 17.58 12.67 -14.52
N PHE A 18 17.14 12.61 -13.25
CA PHE A 18 17.81 13.29 -12.13
C PHE A 18 19.03 12.54 -11.64
N GLN A 19 19.03 11.20 -11.61
CA GLN A 19 20.26 10.47 -11.30
C GLN A 19 21.36 10.75 -12.33
N THR A 20 21.00 10.97 -13.60
CA THR A 20 21.94 11.38 -14.64
C THR A 20 22.34 12.86 -14.55
N VAL A 21 21.45 13.77 -14.16
CA VAL A 21 21.77 15.21 -13.99
C VAL A 21 22.57 15.52 -12.71
N LEU A 22 22.27 14.88 -11.57
CA LEU A 22 23.07 15.05 -10.34
C LEU A 22 24.48 14.46 -10.48
N ALA A 23 24.65 13.44 -11.32
CA ALA A 23 25.97 12.94 -11.73
C ALA A 23 26.73 13.90 -12.68
N GLN A 24 26.13 15.04 -13.05
CA GLN A 24 26.63 15.96 -14.07
C GLN A 24 26.83 17.41 -13.56
N SER A 25 26.62 17.69 -12.27
CA SER A 25 26.91 19.00 -11.66
C SER A 25 28.18 19.00 -10.82
N ASP A 26 29.18 19.80 -11.20
CA ASP A 26 30.49 19.98 -10.50
C ASP A 26 30.39 20.70 -9.12
N PHE A 27 29.23 20.68 -8.46
CA PHE A 27 29.01 21.42 -7.22
C PHE A 27 29.48 20.65 -5.99
N ASP A 28 30.67 21.00 -5.48
CA ASP A 28 31.24 20.43 -4.27
C ASP A 28 30.97 21.28 -3.01
N TRP A 29 30.16 20.75 -2.10
CA TRP A 29 29.88 21.32 -0.78
C TRP A 29 31.13 21.57 0.07
N SER A 30 32.24 20.85 -0.15
CA SER A 30 33.48 21.04 0.60
C SER A 30 34.08 22.44 0.41
N THR A 31 33.80 23.08 -0.74
CA THR A 31 34.29 24.42 -1.11
C THR A 31 33.65 25.56 -0.30
N ILE A 32 32.51 25.31 0.36
CA ILE A 32 31.85 26.28 1.23
C ILE A 32 32.34 26.05 2.67
N GLU A 33 33.02 27.05 3.24
CA GLU A 33 33.47 26.99 4.64
C GLU A 33 32.26 27.00 5.59
N PRO A 34 32.14 26.02 6.49
CA PRO A 34 31.03 25.99 7.44
C PRO A 34 31.12 27.12 8.47
N THR A 35 30.00 27.78 8.78
CA THR A 35 29.96 28.97 9.65
C THR A 35 28.85 28.85 10.69
N SER A 36 28.97 29.51 11.85
CA SER A 36 27.93 29.45 12.90
C SER A 36 26.70 30.30 12.58
N ASN A 37 26.87 31.33 11.74
CA ASN A 37 25.81 32.12 11.12
C ASN A 37 25.79 31.79 9.62
N LEU A 38 24.65 31.91 8.94
CA LEU A 38 24.54 31.51 7.52
C LEU A 38 25.28 32.49 6.59
N SER A 39 26.45 32.08 6.10
CA SER A 39 27.21 32.79 5.07
C SER A 39 26.86 32.26 3.68
N TRP A 40 26.09 33.05 2.91
CA TRP A 40 25.55 32.66 1.62
C TRP A 40 26.56 32.80 0.47
N ALA A 41 26.84 31.70 -0.23
CA ALA A 41 27.50 31.69 -1.54
C ALA A 41 26.46 31.50 -2.65
N PHE A 42 26.68 32.08 -3.83
CA PHE A 42 25.81 31.83 -5.00
C PHE A 42 25.93 30.36 -5.43
N SER A 43 24.80 29.67 -5.64
CA SER A 43 24.78 28.24 -5.91
C SER A 43 24.73 27.95 -7.40
N LEU A 44 25.81 27.36 -7.94
CA LEU A 44 25.83 26.88 -9.33
C LEU A 44 24.85 25.72 -9.57
N LEU A 45 24.39 25.05 -8.51
CA LEU A 45 23.53 23.87 -8.52
C LEU A 45 22.18 24.10 -9.25
N ALA A 46 21.68 25.34 -9.27
CA ALA A 46 20.39 25.69 -9.89
C ALA A 46 20.52 26.51 -11.20
N THR A 47 21.74 26.72 -11.71
CA THR A 47 21.98 27.49 -12.96
C THR A 47 21.29 26.85 -14.17
N LEU A 48 21.12 25.51 -14.16
CA LEU A 48 20.41 24.74 -15.18
C LEU A 48 18.89 25.00 -15.23
N PHE A 49 18.32 25.64 -14.19
CA PHE A 49 16.89 25.90 -14.05
C PHE A 49 16.52 27.39 -13.99
N HIS A 50 17.49 28.30 -14.16
CA HIS A 50 17.31 29.76 -14.03
C HIS A 50 16.77 30.22 -12.66
N ILE A 51 17.18 29.56 -11.57
CA ILE A 51 16.76 29.88 -10.20
C ILE A 51 17.92 30.52 -9.43
N ASP A 52 17.72 31.75 -8.93
CA ASP A 52 18.66 32.42 -8.02
C ASP A 52 18.63 31.76 -6.64
N SER A 53 19.47 30.75 -6.46
CA SER A 53 19.63 30.04 -5.19
C SER A 53 21.03 30.23 -4.59
N PHE A 54 21.09 30.15 -3.27
CA PHE A 54 22.29 30.40 -2.47
C PHE A 54 22.55 29.21 -1.55
N SER A 55 23.79 28.75 -1.48
CA SER A 55 24.22 27.64 -0.63
C SER A 55 25.05 28.17 0.55
N ALA A 56 24.88 27.56 1.71
CA ALA A 56 25.65 27.82 2.93
C ALA A 56 25.91 26.50 3.67
N ARG A 57 26.91 26.48 4.56
CA ARG A 57 27.10 25.36 5.48
C ARG A 57 27.04 25.84 6.93
N LEU A 58 26.09 25.32 7.71
CA LEU A 58 25.88 25.73 9.09
C LEU A 58 26.63 24.80 10.04
N LYS A 59 27.50 25.35 10.89
CA LYS A 59 28.14 24.62 12.01
C LYS A 59 27.12 24.43 13.12
N VAL A 60 26.59 23.21 13.25
CA VAL A 60 25.69 22.85 14.37
C VAL A 60 26.34 21.75 15.25
N PRO A 61 26.17 21.78 16.59
CA PRO A 61 26.73 20.79 17.51
C PRO A 61 26.41 19.35 17.09
N ILE A 62 27.24 18.39 17.50
CA ILE A 62 26.89 16.96 17.47
C ILE A 62 26.03 16.60 18.68
N ASP A 63 26.32 17.21 19.84
CA ASP A 63 25.57 17.05 21.09
C ASP A 63 25.16 18.44 21.60
N TYR A 64 23.85 18.71 21.65
CA TYR A 64 23.30 19.99 22.12
C TYR A 64 23.35 20.14 23.65
N SER A 65 23.57 19.06 24.41
CA SER A 65 23.89 19.17 25.84
C SER A 65 25.32 19.66 26.11
N ASN A 66 26.17 19.70 25.07
CA ASN A 66 27.55 20.17 25.10
C ASN A 66 27.90 20.98 23.85
N GLU A 67 27.35 22.19 23.72
CA GLU A 67 27.56 23.10 22.57
C GLU A 67 29.03 23.48 22.30
N GLY A 68 29.91 23.28 23.28
CA GLY A 68 31.35 23.49 23.16
C GLY A 68 32.13 22.31 22.58
N GLY A 69 31.48 21.14 22.41
CA GLY A 69 32.04 19.93 21.82
C GLY A 69 32.12 19.96 20.30
N ASP A 70 32.25 18.77 19.71
CA ASP A 70 32.40 18.60 18.27
C ASP A 70 31.18 19.13 17.48
N LYS A 71 31.46 19.69 16.30
CA LYS A 71 30.47 20.29 15.41
C LYS A 71 30.61 19.69 14.01
N ALA A 72 29.49 19.38 13.39
CA ALA A 72 29.45 19.01 11.98
C ALA A 72 28.85 20.13 11.13
N ALA A 73 29.00 20.03 9.81
CA ALA A 73 28.57 21.04 8.85
C ALA A 73 27.29 20.57 8.13
N LEU A 74 26.18 21.24 8.41
CA LEU A 74 24.89 21.01 7.75
C LEU A 74 24.87 21.72 6.40
N ALA A 75 24.48 21.04 5.32
CA ALA A 75 24.27 21.68 4.02
C ALA A 75 22.92 22.43 4.03
N VAL A 76 22.93 23.70 3.66
CA VAL A 76 21.76 24.59 3.68
C VAL A 76 21.67 25.32 2.34
N ILE A 77 20.47 25.43 1.80
CA ILE A 77 20.16 26.18 0.59
C ILE A 77 19.06 27.20 0.85
N LYS A 78 19.10 28.31 0.11
CA LYS A 78 18.09 29.37 0.13
C LYS A 78 17.65 29.72 -1.28
N LEU A 79 16.35 29.87 -1.47
CA LEU A 79 15.72 30.58 -2.58
C LEU A 79 15.32 31.96 -2.08
N SER A 80 15.76 33.03 -2.74
CA SER A 80 15.46 34.39 -2.27
C SER A 80 14.08 34.89 -2.73
N ALA A 81 13.46 35.75 -1.92
CA ALA A 81 12.27 36.51 -2.26
C ALA A 81 12.50 37.35 -3.52
N GLN A 82 11.50 37.39 -4.41
CA GLN A 82 11.57 38.24 -5.61
C GLN A 82 11.06 39.66 -5.35
N SER A 83 10.31 39.88 -4.27
CA SER A 83 9.81 41.20 -3.84
C SER A 83 10.54 41.69 -2.59
N ALA A 84 11.73 42.26 -2.78
CA ALA A 84 12.55 42.81 -1.70
C ALA A 84 11.90 44.01 -0.98
N THR A 85 10.96 44.72 -1.62
CA THR A 85 10.28 45.90 -1.05
C THR A 85 9.13 45.57 -0.11
N GLU A 86 8.66 44.32 -0.07
CA GLU A 86 7.56 43.86 0.79
C GLU A 86 7.95 42.65 1.65
N PHE A 87 9.25 42.45 1.92
CA PHE A 87 9.79 41.24 2.55
C PHE A 87 9.12 40.86 3.87
N LYS A 88 8.70 39.58 4.01
CA LYS A 88 7.94 39.04 5.16
C LYS A 88 8.73 38.02 6.00
N GLY A 89 10.05 37.95 5.83
CA GLY A 89 10.92 37.00 6.51
C GLY A 89 11.17 35.72 5.70
N THR A 90 11.74 34.72 6.36
CA THR A 90 12.13 33.46 5.73
C THR A 90 11.23 32.33 6.22
N VAL A 91 10.89 31.38 5.34
CA VAL A 91 10.19 30.14 5.65
C VAL A 91 11.18 28.98 5.55
N LEU A 92 11.33 28.20 6.63
CA LEU A 92 12.10 26.96 6.60
C LEU A 92 11.20 25.83 6.08
N MET A 93 11.72 25.04 5.15
CA MET A 93 11.04 23.88 4.57
C MET A 93 11.80 22.60 4.89
N ASN A 94 11.08 21.50 5.18
CA ASN A 94 11.66 20.16 5.20
C ASN A 94 10.77 19.17 4.44
N PRO A 95 11.32 18.34 3.54
CA PRO A 95 10.54 17.46 2.66
C PRO A 95 10.15 16.11 3.29
N GLY A 96 10.62 15.79 4.50
CA GLY A 96 10.37 14.51 5.16
C GLY A 96 11.36 13.40 4.80
N GLY A 97 10.85 12.17 4.64
CA GLY A 97 11.64 10.94 4.51
C GLY A 97 11.32 9.93 5.62
N PRO A 98 12.10 9.84 6.72
CA PRO A 98 13.26 10.64 7.08
C PRO A 98 14.47 10.46 6.14
N GLY A 99 15.39 11.42 6.15
CA GLY A 99 16.61 11.38 5.33
C GLY A 99 16.47 12.00 3.93
N GLY A 100 15.31 12.58 3.58
CA GLY A 100 15.12 13.30 2.31
C GLY A 100 15.96 14.58 2.25
N SER A 101 16.63 14.82 1.11
CA SER A 101 17.45 16.03 0.90
C SER A 101 16.56 17.26 0.73
N GLY A 102 16.60 18.15 1.72
CA GLY A 102 15.99 19.48 1.61
C GLY A 102 16.63 20.33 0.52
N VAL A 103 17.94 20.15 0.28
CA VAL A 103 18.65 20.82 -0.83
C VAL A 103 18.05 20.45 -2.17
N THR A 104 18.00 19.15 -2.51
CA THR A 104 17.47 18.69 -3.80
C THR A 104 16.01 19.07 -3.98
N THR A 105 15.19 19.01 -2.92
CA THR A 105 13.79 19.41 -3.00
C THR A 105 13.61 20.92 -3.22
N LEU A 106 14.45 21.78 -2.62
CA LEU A 106 14.34 23.22 -2.87
C LEU A 106 14.80 23.60 -4.30
N VAL A 107 15.81 22.91 -4.86
CA VAL A 107 16.21 23.11 -6.26
C VAL A 107 15.10 22.69 -7.22
N SER A 108 14.45 21.54 -7.00
CA SER A 108 13.45 21.00 -7.92
C SER A 108 12.06 21.62 -7.78
N SER A 109 11.63 21.92 -6.55
CA SER A 109 10.24 22.29 -6.22
C SER A 109 10.11 23.66 -5.56
N GLY A 110 11.22 24.28 -5.15
CA GLY A 110 11.24 25.57 -4.45
C GLY A 110 10.51 26.71 -5.17
N PRO A 111 10.65 26.92 -6.49
CA PRO A 111 9.93 27.98 -7.20
C PRO A 111 8.40 27.81 -7.16
N LEU A 112 7.91 26.56 -7.21
CA LEU A 112 6.49 26.27 -7.08
C LEU A 112 5.99 26.58 -5.67
N LEU A 113 6.69 26.09 -4.63
CA LEU A 113 6.34 26.35 -3.23
C LEU A 113 6.40 27.85 -2.88
N ALA A 114 7.41 28.57 -3.38
CA ALA A 114 7.53 30.03 -3.24
C ALA A 114 6.36 30.78 -3.91
N SER A 115 5.81 30.27 -5.03
CA SER A 115 4.64 30.86 -5.68
C SER A 115 3.36 30.73 -4.83
N VAL A 116 3.27 29.73 -3.95
CA VAL A 116 2.13 29.51 -3.04
C VAL A 116 2.17 30.45 -1.84
N ILE A 117 3.33 30.56 -1.16
CA ILE A 117 3.47 31.44 0.02
C ILE A 117 3.59 32.94 -0.36
N GLY A 118 3.89 33.22 -1.63
CA GLY A 118 4.05 34.56 -2.17
C GLY A 118 5.52 34.99 -2.26
N ASN A 119 5.80 35.86 -3.23
CA ASN A 119 7.16 36.26 -3.60
C ASN A 119 7.87 37.20 -2.59
N GLN A 120 7.25 37.45 -1.43
CA GLN A 120 7.81 38.25 -0.34
C GLN A 120 8.64 37.45 0.68
N TYR A 121 8.69 36.12 0.55
CA TYR A 121 9.40 35.24 1.48
C TYR A 121 10.68 34.69 0.88
N ASP A 122 11.77 34.68 1.65
CA ASP A 122 12.88 33.77 1.40
C ASP A 122 12.41 32.35 1.78
N MET A 123 12.92 31.32 1.11
CA MET A 123 12.71 29.93 1.50
C MET A 123 14.05 29.25 1.75
N ILE A 124 14.23 28.66 2.94
CA ILE A 124 15.43 27.90 3.31
C ILE A 124 15.08 26.42 3.44
N SER A 125 15.96 25.55 2.99
CA SER A 125 15.90 24.12 3.27
C SER A 125 17.31 23.57 3.52
N PHE A 126 17.41 22.39 4.12
CA PHE A 126 18.68 21.80 4.56
C PHE A 126 18.67 20.28 4.43
N ASP A 127 19.86 19.70 4.28
CA ASP A 127 20.01 18.24 4.26
C ASP A 127 20.10 17.69 5.69
N PRO A 128 19.27 16.71 6.04
CA PRO A 128 19.21 16.18 7.40
C PRO A 128 20.43 15.31 7.72
N ARG A 129 20.80 15.28 9.01
CA ARG A 129 21.79 14.32 9.51
C ARG A 129 21.10 12.99 9.84
N VAL A 130 21.72 11.89 9.42
CA VAL A 130 21.41 10.55 9.93
C VAL A 130 22.28 10.32 11.17
N PRO A 131 21.77 9.80 12.30
CA PRO A 131 20.42 9.24 12.50
C PRO A 131 19.40 10.17 13.19
N ILE A 132 19.74 11.43 13.48
CA ILE A 132 18.85 12.34 14.24
C ILE A 132 18.85 13.74 13.64
N ILE A 133 17.65 14.27 13.35
CA ILE A 133 17.41 15.72 13.28
C ILE A 133 16.83 16.15 14.62
N LEU A 134 17.50 17.06 15.28
CA LEU A 134 17.04 17.67 16.51
C LEU A 134 16.24 18.95 16.20
N PRO A 135 15.09 19.21 16.84
CA PRO A 135 14.33 20.45 16.65
C PRO A 135 15.16 21.72 16.88
N GLU A 136 16.18 21.66 17.74
CA GLU A 136 17.20 22.68 17.97
C GLU A 136 17.89 23.15 16.67
N ILE A 137 17.99 22.30 15.65
CA ILE A 137 18.52 22.66 14.34
C ILE A 137 17.60 23.66 13.63
N LEU A 138 16.27 23.52 13.75
CA LEU A 138 15.30 24.48 13.18
C LEU A 138 15.40 25.84 13.88
N LEU A 139 15.61 25.85 15.20
CA LEU A 139 15.84 27.08 15.97
C LEU A 139 17.11 27.77 15.48
N GLN A 140 18.22 27.03 15.42
CA GLN A 140 19.52 27.58 15.04
C GLN A 140 19.52 28.10 13.59
N ILE A 141 18.84 27.44 12.64
CA ILE A 141 18.69 27.95 11.26
C ILE A 141 17.83 29.22 11.24
N SER A 142 16.71 29.27 11.98
CA SER A 142 15.86 30.46 12.09
C SER A 142 16.63 31.67 12.63
N GLU A 143 17.36 31.49 13.73
CA GLU A 143 18.16 32.54 14.35
C GLU A 143 19.33 32.98 13.44
N ALA A 144 20.01 32.03 12.79
CA ALA A 144 21.07 32.32 11.81
C ALA A 144 20.55 32.97 10.51
N ALA A 145 19.26 32.85 10.21
CA ALA A 145 18.56 33.58 9.15
C ALA A 145 18.01 34.95 9.61
N GLY A 146 18.24 35.34 10.88
CA GLY A 146 17.84 36.63 11.44
C GLY A 146 16.41 36.68 11.99
N GLN A 147 15.77 35.54 12.24
CA GLN A 147 14.42 35.46 12.80
C GLN A 147 14.42 34.92 14.24
N GLU A 148 13.87 35.72 15.16
CA GLU A 148 13.70 35.35 16.58
C GLU A 148 12.72 34.18 16.78
N LYS A 149 11.82 33.97 15.80
CA LYS A 149 10.80 32.92 15.79
C LYS A 149 10.70 32.26 14.42
N LEU A 150 10.39 30.98 14.43
CA LEU A 150 10.30 30.11 13.27
C LEU A 150 9.03 30.37 12.45
N GLN A 151 9.20 30.57 11.13
CA GLN A 151 8.17 30.30 10.13
C GLN A 151 8.53 28.99 9.40
N TYR A 152 7.64 28.00 9.39
CA TYR A 152 7.97 26.63 8.94
C TYR A 152 6.89 25.99 8.08
N TRP A 153 7.31 25.19 7.10
CA TRP A 153 6.46 24.27 6.33
C TRP A 153 7.13 22.88 6.27
N GLY A 154 6.63 21.94 7.07
CA GLY A 154 7.12 20.56 7.12
C GLY A 154 6.20 19.63 6.34
N PHE A 155 6.79 18.76 5.51
CA PHE A 155 6.06 17.73 4.75
C PHE A 155 6.39 16.33 5.27
N SER A 156 5.41 15.42 5.35
CA SER A 156 5.62 14.02 5.78
C SER A 156 6.37 13.97 7.13
N TYR A 157 7.53 13.31 7.24
CA TYR A 157 8.37 13.34 8.46
C TYR A 157 8.76 14.75 8.93
N GLY A 158 8.79 15.77 8.06
CA GLY A 158 8.92 17.17 8.46
C GLY A 158 7.82 17.63 9.41
N THR A 159 6.64 17.00 9.40
CA THR A 159 5.57 17.27 10.35
C THR A 159 5.92 16.84 11.77
N VAL A 160 6.64 15.73 11.94
CA VAL A 160 7.20 15.30 13.23
C VAL A 160 8.20 16.33 13.75
N LEU A 161 9.10 16.81 12.89
CA LEU A 161 10.07 17.85 13.27
C LEU A 161 9.37 19.14 13.74
N GLY A 162 8.35 19.58 13.01
CA GLY A 162 7.59 20.79 13.32
C GLY A 162 6.74 20.67 14.58
N ALA A 163 6.02 19.56 14.76
CA ALA A 163 5.21 19.31 15.96
C ALA A 163 6.07 19.17 17.22
N THR A 164 7.21 18.47 17.13
CA THR A 164 8.17 18.35 18.24
C THR A 164 8.85 19.67 18.54
N PHE A 165 9.19 20.48 17.52
CA PHE A 165 9.65 21.86 17.71
C PHE A 165 8.62 22.71 18.45
N ALA A 166 7.35 22.68 18.02
CA ALA A 166 6.28 23.43 18.66
C ALA A 166 6.02 22.99 20.11
N SER A 167 6.27 21.71 20.42
CA SER A 167 6.15 21.15 21.77
C SER A 167 7.32 21.55 22.68
N MET A 168 8.54 21.62 22.15
CA MET A 168 9.75 21.99 22.90
C MET A 168 9.96 23.50 23.02
N PHE A 169 9.58 24.26 21.99
CA PHE A 169 9.82 25.70 21.86
C PHE A 169 8.55 26.47 21.43
N PRO A 170 7.42 26.37 22.16
CA PRO A 170 6.13 26.95 21.74
C PRO A 170 6.19 28.47 21.51
N ASP A 171 6.88 29.21 22.38
CA ASP A 171 7.06 30.67 22.24
C ASP A 171 7.91 31.09 21.02
N LYS A 172 8.63 30.14 20.41
CA LYS A 172 9.46 30.33 19.22
C LYS A 172 8.73 30.03 17.92
N VAL A 173 7.44 29.71 17.94
CA VAL A 173 6.63 29.58 16.72
C VAL A 173 6.01 30.95 16.34
N GLU A 174 6.21 31.36 15.09
CA GLU A 174 5.50 32.52 14.51
C GLU A 174 4.42 32.05 13.53
N ARG A 175 4.77 31.15 12.60
CA ARG A 175 3.83 30.52 11.65
C ARG A 175 4.27 29.10 11.35
N MET A 176 3.36 28.15 11.30
CA MET A 176 3.70 26.76 11.02
C MET A 176 2.62 26.10 10.17
N ILE A 177 3.06 25.39 9.14
CA ILE A 177 2.25 24.48 8.32
C ILE A 177 2.88 23.09 8.45
N LEU A 178 2.06 22.10 8.77
CA LEU A 178 2.42 20.69 8.80
C LEU A 178 1.51 20.01 7.76
N ASP A 179 2.11 19.34 6.78
CA ASP A 179 1.45 18.93 5.54
C ASP A 179 1.79 17.45 5.24
N GLY A 180 0.78 16.60 5.07
CA GLY A 180 0.96 15.15 5.24
C GLY A 180 1.43 14.82 6.67
N VAL A 181 0.56 15.08 7.64
CA VAL A 181 0.88 15.00 9.07
C VAL A 181 0.90 13.54 9.54
N LEU A 182 2.06 13.10 10.02
CA LEU A 182 2.23 11.79 10.65
C LEU A 182 1.57 11.78 12.04
N ASP A 183 1.20 10.60 12.53
CA ASP A 183 0.80 10.39 13.92
C ASP A 183 2.05 10.48 14.82
N MET A 184 2.08 11.48 15.72
CA MET A 184 3.20 11.68 16.64
C MET A 184 3.37 10.51 17.62
N ASP A 185 2.26 9.98 18.15
CA ASP A 185 2.31 8.90 19.15
C ASP A 185 2.70 7.58 18.48
N GLY A 186 2.15 7.32 17.28
CA GLY A 186 2.57 6.21 16.42
C GLY A 186 4.05 6.28 16.03
N TYR A 187 4.50 7.40 15.47
CA TYR A 187 5.89 7.62 15.05
C TYR A 187 6.90 7.41 16.20
N TYR A 188 6.63 7.99 17.39
CA TYR A 188 7.56 7.89 18.52
C TYR A 188 7.50 6.55 19.27
N SER A 189 6.36 5.85 19.25
CA SER A 189 6.25 4.48 19.78
C SER A 189 6.77 3.41 18.81
N GLY A 190 6.89 3.74 17.52
CA GLY A 190 7.22 2.81 16.45
C GLY A 190 6.02 1.99 15.95
N ASP A 191 4.78 2.43 16.24
CA ASP A 191 3.56 1.83 15.70
C ASP A 191 3.03 2.65 14.50
N TRP A 192 3.23 2.10 13.30
CA TRP A 192 2.93 2.78 12.03
C TRP A 192 1.53 2.49 11.48
N ARG A 193 0.68 1.75 12.21
CA ARG A 193 -0.65 1.32 11.73
C ARG A 193 -1.59 2.47 11.38
N ASN A 194 -1.45 3.61 12.05
CA ASN A 194 -2.30 4.78 11.81
C ASN A 194 -1.96 5.51 10.51
N GLU A 195 -0.73 5.36 10.00
CA GLU A 195 -0.23 6.04 8.81
C GLU A 195 -0.76 5.44 7.51
N VAL A 196 -1.33 4.23 7.57
CA VAL A 196 -1.84 3.48 6.43
C VAL A 196 -3.36 3.35 6.41
N LEU A 197 -4.10 4.08 7.26
CA LEU A 197 -5.57 3.98 7.37
C LEU A 197 -6.35 4.58 6.18
N ASP A 198 -5.67 5.33 5.32
CA ASP A 198 -6.21 5.90 4.09
C ASP A 198 -5.61 5.22 2.83
N THR A 199 -4.80 4.17 3.03
CA THR A 199 -4.15 3.31 2.01
C THR A 199 -5.15 2.38 1.31
N GLU A 200 -6.44 2.69 1.36
CA GLU A 200 -7.50 2.05 0.57
C GLU A 200 -8.39 3.14 -0.05
N LYS A 201 -8.44 4.33 0.55
CA LYS A 201 -9.22 5.48 0.07
C LYS A 201 -8.57 6.17 -1.12
N ASP A 202 -7.26 6.34 -1.11
CA ASP A 202 -6.58 6.88 -2.28
C ASP A 202 -6.50 5.85 -3.43
N MET A 203 -6.83 4.58 -3.17
CA MET A 203 -7.10 3.63 -4.24
C MET A 203 -8.40 3.88 -4.93
N GLN A 204 -9.41 4.15 -4.12
CA GLN A 204 -10.69 4.56 -4.64
C GLN A 204 -10.48 5.81 -5.52
N SER A 205 -9.53 6.71 -5.20
CA SER A 205 -9.10 7.77 -6.12
C SER A 205 -8.47 7.27 -7.43
N PHE A 206 -7.58 6.27 -7.43
CA PHE A 206 -7.01 5.70 -8.67
C PHE A 206 -8.09 5.02 -9.52
N PHE A 207 -8.95 4.21 -8.90
CA PHE A 207 -10.06 3.53 -9.56
C PHE A 207 -11.10 4.51 -10.11
N ASP A 208 -11.66 5.39 -9.26
CA ASP A 208 -12.62 6.44 -9.65
C ASP A 208 -12.01 7.37 -10.70
N GLY A 209 -10.73 7.70 -10.56
CA GLY A 209 -9.97 8.53 -11.49
C GLY A 209 -9.78 7.86 -12.86
N CYS A 210 -9.47 6.56 -12.88
CA CYS A 210 -9.33 5.79 -14.12
C CYS A 210 -10.69 5.63 -14.83
N VAL A 211 -11.79 5.39 -14.11
CA VAL A 211 -13.16 5.43 -14.67
C VAL A 211 -13.46 6.81 -15.26
N ALA A 212 -13.20 7.89 -14.51
CA ALA A 212 -13.48 9.25 -14.93
C ALA A 212 -12.62 9.70 -16.12
N ALA A 213 -11.41 9.17 -16.27
CA ALA A 213 -10.52 9.41 -17.40
C ALA A 213 -10.99 8.72 -18.69
N GLY A 214 -11.66 7.57 -18.58
CA GLY A 214 -12.14 6.80 -19.72
C GLY A 214 -11.06 5.96 -20.41
N PRO A 215 -11.45 5.10 -21.37
CA PRO A 215 -10.55 4.13 -22.00
C PRO A 215 -9.48 4.77 -22.89
N ASP A 216 -9.70 5.99 -23.37
CA ASP A 216 -8.74 6.72 -24.21
C ASP A 216 -7.57 7.33 -23.41
N ALA A 217 -7.69 7.41 -22.07
CA ALA A 217 -6.72 8.07 -21.19
C ALA A 217 -6.23 7.19 -20.02
N CYS A 218 -6.92 6.10 -19.69
CA CYS A 218 -6.46 5.09 -18.75
C CYS A 218 -6.42 3.71 -19.41
N GLU A 219 -5.24 3.17 -19.69
CA GLU A 219 -5.10 1.84 -20.33
C GLU A 219 -5.60 0.69 -19.42
N PHE A 220 -5.68 0.94 -18.11
CA PHE A 220 -6.21 0.00 -17.14
C PHE A 220 -7.74 0.09 -16.94
N TYR A 221 -8.42 1.00 -17.67
CA TYR A 221 -9.85 1.32 -17.55
C TYR A 221 -10.80 0.11 -17.50
N ALA A 222 -11.80 0.27 -16.65
CA ALA A 222 -13.07 -0.44 -16.69
C ALA A 222 -14.22 0.55 -16.41
N SER A 223 -15.47 0.13 -16.53
CA SER A 223 -16.63 1.04 -16.52
C SER A 223 -17.01 1.52 -15.12
N THR A 224 -16.53 0.84 -14.09
CA THR A 224 -16.69 1.22 -12.68
C THR A 224 -15.40 0.96 -11.91
N SER A 225 -15.25 1.64 -10.78
CA SER A 225 -14.04 1.61 -9.97
C SER A 225 -13.79 0.22 -9.37
N GLU A 226 -14.89 -0.44 -9.00
CA GLU A 226 -14.93 -1.82 -8.52
C GLU A 226 -14.43 -2.82 -9.57
N GLU A 227 -14.75 -2.63 -10.86
CA GLU A 227 -14.19 -3.47 -11.94
C GLU A 227 -12.67 -3.29 -12.07
N ILE A 228 -12.14 -2.10 -11.77
CA ILE A 228 -10.71 -1.81 -11.82
C ILE A 228 -9.99 -2.47 -10.64
N SER A 229 -10.54 -2.38 -9.42
CA SER A 229 -10.05 -3.14 -8.25
C SER A 229 -10.03 -4.62 -8.52
N ASN A 230 -11.18 -5.23 -8.86
CA ASN A 230 -11.25 -6.68 -9.00
C ASN A 230 -10.33 -7.20 -10.11
N LYS A 231 -10.14 -6.42 -11.19
CA LYS A 231 -9.14 -6.72 -12.22
C LYS A 231 -7.73 -6.63 -11.66
N LEU A 232 -7.46 -5.65 -10.79
CA LEU A 232 -6.20 -5.44 -10.11
C LEU A 232 -5.90 -6.46 -9.02
N ASP A 233 -6.92 -7.10 -8.43
CA ASP A 233 -6.80 -8.03 -7.31
C ASP A 233 -6.84 -9.50 -7.77
N ALA A 234 -7.59 -9.78 -8.85
CA ALA A 234 -7.31 -10.90 -9.76
C ALA A 234 -5.97 -10.71 -10.51
N ILE A 235 -5.38 -9.51 -10.38
CA ILE A 235 -4.01 -9.14 -10.68
C ILE A 235 -3.21 -8.82 -9.36
N TYR A 236 -3.63 -9.29 -8.15
CA TYR A 236 -2.79 -9.53 -6.91
C TYR A 236 -2.66 -11.02 -6.40
N GLN A 237 -3.43 -12.03 -6.88
CA GLN A 237 -3.46 -13.46 -6.41
C GLN A 237 -2.90 -14.58 -7.34
N SER A 238 -1.84 -14.33 -8.10
CA SER A 238 -1.29 -15.01 -9.30
C SER A 238 0.24 -14.85 -9.58
N LEU A 239 1.04 -14.12 -8.78
CA LEU A 239 2.52 -14.18 -8.76
C LEU A 239 3.10 -14.94 -7.54
N LEU A 240 2.30 -15.36 -6.57
CA LEU A 240 2.76 -15.95 -5.30
C LEU A 240 2.80 -17.49 -5.29
N THR A 241 2.05 -18.16 -6.17
CA THR A 241 1.80 -19.62 -6.28
C THR A 241 1.38 -20.19 -7.68
N GLU A 242 1.27 -19.40 -8.75
CA GLU A 242 0.24 -19.64 -9.78
C GLU A 242 0.78 -19.80 -11.22
N PRO A 243 0.03 -20.47 -12.13
CA PRO A 243 -1.41 -20.29 -12.38
C PRO A 243 -2.32 -21.44 -11.92
N VAL A 244 -1.82 -22.41 -11.15
CA VAL A 244 -2.60 -23.62 -10.79
C VAL A 244 -3.67 -23.35 -9.71
N PRO A 245 -3.40 -22.68 -8.57
CA PRO A 245 -4.41 -22.49 -7.51
C PRO A 245 -5.63 -21.68 -7.95
N ASN A 246 -5.46 -20.53 -8.62
CA ASN A 246 -6.58 -19.77 -9.19
C ASN A 246 -7.44 -20.58 -10.16
N ALA A 247 -6.80 -21.43 -10.95
CA ALA A 247 -7.52 -22.31 -11.86
C ALA A 247 -8.34 -23.36 -11.10
N LEU A 248 -7.87 -23.85 -9.95
CA LEU A 248 -8.64 -24.77 -9.09
C LEU A 248 -9.81 -24.07 -8.38
N TYR A 249 -9.70 -22.77 -8.08
CA TYR A 249 -10.74 -21.98 -7.43
C TYR A 249 -11.96 -21.76 -8.34
N ALA A 250 -11.73 -21.35 -9.60
CA ALA A 250 -12.76 -21.09 -10.61
C ALA A 250 -12.54 -21.94 -11.89
N PRO A 251 -12.71 -23.28 -11.82
CA PRO A 251 -12.22 -24.18 -12.86
C PRO A 251 -12.99 -24.08 -14.18
N TYR A 252 -14.30 -23.78 -14.12
CA TYR A 252 -15.17 -23.62 -15.31
C TYR A 252 -14.79 -22.44 -16.21
N THR A 253 -14.06 -21.45 -15.69
CA THR A 253 -13.57 -20.29 -16.46
C THR A 253 -12.07 -20.38 -16.77
N SER A 254 -11.32 -21.12 -15.96
CA SER A 254 -9.85 -21.02 -15.93
C SER A 254 -9.11 -22.27 -16.44
N PHE A 255 -9.71 -23.47 -16.38
CA PHE A 255 -9.04 -24.72 -16.78
C PHE A 255 -8.66 -24.78 -18.26
N SER A 256 -9.50 -24.26 -19.16
CA SER A 256 -9.16 -24.21 -20.59
C SER A 256 -7.96 -23.33 -20.90
N VAL A 257 -7.79 -22.25 -20.13
CA VAL A 257 -6.66 -21.33 -20.25
C VAL A 257 -5.42 -21.93 -19.63
N LEU A 258 -5.53 -22.55 -18.44
CA LEU A 258 -4.43 -23.28 -17.80
C LEU A 258 -3.87 -24.36 -18.72
N ALA A 259 -4.74 -25.17 -19.33
CA ALA A 259 -4.34 -26.22 -20.27
C ALA A 259 -3.58 -25.66 -21.48
N GLU A 260 -4.00 -24.50 -22.00
CA GLU A 260 -3.29 -23.81 -23.09
C GLU A 260 -1.95 -23.23 -22.64
N GLY A 261 -1.91 -22.60 -21.47
CA GLY A 261 -0.70 -22.04 -20.90
C GLY A 261 0.35 -23.11 -20.63
N LEU A 262 -0.04 -24.24 -20.06
CA LEU A 262 0.85 -25.38 -19.83
C LEU A 262 1.37 -25.97 -21.15
N ALA A 263 0.54 -26.01 -22.20
CA ALA A 263 0.96 -26.46 -23.53
C ALA A 263 1.94 -25.47 -24.21
N SER A 264 1.74 -24.15 -24.05
CA SER A 264 2.66 -23.12 -24.54
C SER A 264 3.98 -23.12 -23.76
N LEU A 265 3.92 -23.28 -22.44
CA LEU A 265 5.09 -23.38 -21.56
C LEU A 265 5.93 -24.61 -21.89
N ALA A 266 5.30 -25.75 -22.21
CA ALA A 266 5.99 -26.98 -22.61
C ALA A 266 6.84 -26.84 -23.89
N VAL A 267 6.59 -25.81 -24.71
CA VAL A 267 7.40 -25.45 -25.88
C VAL A 267 8.23 -24.16 -25.68
N GLY A 268 8.37 -23.70 -24.44
CA GLY A 268 9.22 -22.57 -24.06
C GLY A 268 8.56 -21.19 -24.12
N ASN A 269 7.26 -21.09 -24.38
CA ASN A 269 6.52 -19.83 -24.32
C ASN A 269 5.75 -19.71 -23.00
N GLY A 270 6.36 -19.02 -22.04
CA GLY A 270 5.76 -18.75 -20.74
C GLY A 270 4.66 -17.69 -20.73
N SER A 271 4.41 -16.93 -21.80
CA SER A 271 3.57 -15.71 -21.73
C SER A 271 2.15 -15.93 -21.21
N ILE A 272 1.48 -17.01 -21.60
CA ILE A 272 0.12 -17.32 -21.11
C ILE A 272 0.18 -17.68 -19.63
N ILE A 273 1.16 -18.47 -19.22
CA ILE A 273 1.40 -18.80 -17.80
C ILE A 273 1.73 -17.53 -17.03
N TYR A 274 2.57 -16.64 -17.56
CA TYR A 274 2.94 -15.36 -16.97
C TYR A 274 1.79 -14.34 -16.92
N ASN A 275 0.79 -14.44 -17.80
CA ASN A 275 -0.42 -13.60 -17.79
C ASN A 275 -1.51 -14.18 -16.88
N MET A 276 -1.65 -15.51 -16.83
CA MET A 276 -2.43 -16.20 -15.81
C MET A 276 -1.78 -16.15 -14.43
N SER A 277 -0.47 -15.88 -14.40
CA SER A 277 0.35 -15.58 -13.24
C SER A 277 0.68 -14.08 -13.17
N ALA A 278 0.00 -13.22 -13.97
CA ALA A 278 0.18 -11.79 -13.85
C ALA A 278 -0.70 -11.36 -12.70
N THR A 279 -0.15 -11.46 -11.50
CA THR A 279 -0.61 -10.62 -10.41
C THR A 279 0.51 -9.86 -9.71
N ASN A 280 0.82 -8.70 -10.25
CA ASN A 280 0.84 -7.46 -9.49
C ASN A 280 0.92 -6.45 -10.62
N ASP A 281 -0.22 -5.91 -11.04
CA ASP A 281 -0.15 -4.63 -11.74
C ASP A 281 0.30 -3.68 -10.64
N PRO A 282 1.55 -3.17 -10.70
CA PRO A 282 2.13 -2.44 -9.58
C PRO A 282 1.46 -1.07 -9.37
N SER A 283 0.42 -0.76 -10.15
CA SER A 283 -0.53 0.30 -9.83
C SER A 283 -1.38 0.00 -8.59
N SER A 284 -1.49 -1.25 -8.09
CA SER A 284 -2.15 -1.52 -6.79
C SER A 284 -1.30 -1.12 -5.59
N VAL A 285 -1.40 0.15 -5.22
CA VAL A 285 -0.80 0.67 -3.99
C VAL A 285 -1.60 0.25 -2.73
N TYR A 286 -2.77 -0.40 -2.87
CA TYR A 286 -3.85 -0.22 -1.89
C TYR A 286 -4.94 -1.33 -1.79
N ASP A 287 -4.73 -2.54 -2.32
CA ASP A 287 -5.52 -3.70 -1.86
C ASP A 287 -4.93 -4.16 -0.51
N ASN A 288 -5.72 -4.07 0.56
CA ASN A 288 -5.35 -4.51 1.90
C ASN A 288 -6.07 -5.80 2.35
N SER A 289 -6.78 -6.47 1.43
CA SER A 289 -7.53 -7.69 1.73
C SER A 289 -6.63 -8.76 2.37
N TRP A 290 -5.37 -8.81 1.95
CA TRP A 290 -4.31 -9.65 2.51
C TRP A 290 -3.95 -9.29 3.96
N GLU A 291 -3.63 -8.03 4.26
CA GLU A 291 -3.36 -7.55 5.62
C GLU A 291 -4.57 -7.75 6.55
N ALA A 292 -5.78 -7.53 6.03
CA ALA A 292 -7.03 -7.73 6.76
C ALA A 292 -7.31 -9.22 7.04
N GLU A 293 -7.08 -10.10 6.05
CA GLU A 293 -7.20 -11.55 6.22
C GLU A 293 -6.25 -12.07 7.30
N ILE A 294 -4.98 -11.65 7.28
CA ILE A 294 -4.00 -11.97 8.33
C ILE A 294 -4.49 -11.45 9.68
N ALA A 295 -4.83 -10.15 9.78
CA ALA A 295 -5.20 -9.54 11.06
C ALA A 295 -6.48 -10.15 11.69
N ILE A 296 -7.49 -10.46 10.87
CA ILE A 296 -8.74 -11.08 11.33
C ILE A 296 -8.50 -12.53 11.73
N SER A 297 -7.92 -13.33 10.83
CA SER A 297 -7.73 -14.77 11.06
C SER A 297 -6.81 -15.05 12.25
N CYS A 298 -5.77 -14.25 12.47
CA CYS A 298 -4.89 -14.40 13.63
C CYS A 298 -5.52 -13.93 14.95
N ASN A 299 -6.48 -13.00 14.93
CA ASN A 299 -7.25 -12.64 16.13
C ASN A 299 -8.28 -13.72 16.52
N ASP A 300 -8.94 -14.32 15.53
CA ASP A 300 -9.92 -15.39 15.71
C ASP A 300 -9.27 -16.75 16.01
N ALA A 301 -8.04 -16.98 15.55
CA ALA A 301 -7.26 -18.17 15.86
C ALA A 301 -7.01 -18.35 17.37
N LEU A 302 -6.71 -19.59 17.78
CA LEU A 302 -6.12 -19.84 19.10
C LEU A 302 -4.67 -19.32 19.14
N ASN A 303 -4.13 -19.09 20.34
CA ASN A 303 -2.74 -18.63 20.48
C ASN A 303 -1.77 -19.69 19.93
N ASN A 304 -1.26 -19.45 18.72
CA ASN A 304 -0.15 -20.20 18.17
C ASN A 304 1.16 -19.60 18.69
N THR A 305 2.00 -20.41 19.30
CA THR A 305 3.36 -20.03 19.71
C THR A 305 4.35 -21.01 19.09
N ASP A 306 4.21 -21.22 17.78
CA ASP A 306 4.98 -22.19 17.03
C ASP A 306 6.43 -21.74 16.95
N SER A 307 7.37 -22.59 17.37
CA SER A 307 8.78 -22.35 17.08
C SER A 307 9.03 -22.50 15.57
N VAL A 308 10.21 -22.05 15.11
CA VAL A 308 10.64 -22.25 13.73
C VAL A 308 10.63 -23.75 13.35
N ALA A 309 10.87 -24.66 14.29
CA ALA A 309 10.78 -26.10 14.04
C ALA A 309 9.33 -26.57 13.84
N ASP A 310 8.39 -26.07 14.65
CA ASP A 310 6.96 -26.41 14.54
C ASP A 310 6.36 -25.88 13.23
N LEU A 311 6.84 -24.73 12.74
CA LEU A 311 6.47 -24.19 11.43
C LEU A 311 7.02 -25.03 10.27
N PHE A 312 8.23 -25.58 10.38
CA PHE A 312 8.76 -26.53 9.38
C PHE A 312 8.02 -27.89 9.43
N GLU A 313 7.63 -28.39 10.60
CA GLU A 313 6.80 -29.60 10.70
C GLU A 313 5.39 -29.37 10.12
N TYR A 314 4.80 -28.20 10.37
CA TYR A 314 3.54 -27.80 9.72
C TYR A 314 3.68 -27.70 8.19
N TRP A 315 4.78 -27.12 7.70
CA TRP A 315 5.10 -27.03 6.28
C TRP A 315 5.11 -28.40 5.61
N ASP A 316 5.85 -29.36 6.17
CA ASP A 316 5.90 -30.74 5.68
C ASP A 316 4.53 -31.43 5.77
N SER A 317 3.73 -31.13 6.81
CA SER A 317 2.38 -31.69 6.96
C SER A 317 1.39 -31.23 5.88
N ILE A 318 1.41 -29.95 5.50
CA ILE A 318 0.54 -29.40 4.43
C ILE A 318 0.95 -29.95 3.06
N GLN A 319 2.25 -30.02 2.79
CA GLN A 319 2.78 -30.64 1.56
C GLN A 319 2.43 -32.14 1.49
N GLY A 320 2.39 -32.83 2.63
CA GLY A 320 1.93 -34.21 2.73
C GLY A 320 0.42 -34.41 2.48
N VAL A 321 -0.40 -33.37 2.65
CA VAL A 321 -1.84 -33.39 2.33
C VAL A 321 -2.10 -33.07 0.86
N SER A 322 -1.46 -32.05 0.31
CA SER A 322 -1.55 -31.73 -1.13
C SER A 322 -0.38 -30.85 -1.61
N PRO A 323 0.31 -31.23 -2.70
CA PRO A 323 1.37 -30.40 -3.29
C PRO A 323 0.82 -29.11 -3.96
N PHE A 324 -0.50 -28.97 -4.07
CA PHE A 324 -1.17 -27.77 -4.60
C PHE A 324 -1.75 -26.85 -3.51
N ALA A 325 -1.64 -27.22 -2.23
CA ALA A 325 -2.15 -26.44 -1.10
C ALA A 325 -1.15 -25.41 -0.55
N PHE A 326 -0.07 -25.11 -1.30
CA PHE A 326 1.04 -24.30 -0.77
C PHE A 326 0.70 -22.80 -0.55
N TRP A 327 -0.37 -22.32 -1.16
CA TRP A 327 -0.97 -21.01 -0.90
C TRP A 327 -1.62 -20.89 0.49
N LEU A 328 -1.96 -22.01 1.15
CA LEU A 328 -2.49 -22.03 2.53
C LEU A 328 -1.38 -22.05 3.61
N MET A 329 -0.12 -21.94 3.20
CA MET A 329 1.03 -22.01 4.10
C MET A 329 1.33 -20.72 4.87
N PRO A 330 1.20 -19.50 4.28
CA PRO A 330 1.43 -18.24 4.99
C PRO A 330 0.58 -18.11 6.25
N GLN A 331 -0.73 -18.42 6.18
CA GLN A 331 -1.70 -18.21 7.27
C GLN A 331 -1.20 -18.55 8.68
N ARG A 332 -0.62 -19.75 8.87
CA ARG A 332 -0.14 -20.16 10.21
C ARG A 332 1.21 -19.55 10.57
N ILE A 333 2.06 -19.31 9.57
CA ILE A 333 3.36 -18.64 9.75
C ILE A 333 3.12 -17.20 10.21
N ASP A 334 2.23 -16.48 9.55
CA ASP A 334 1.86 -15.10 9.87
C ASP A 334 1.24 -15.01 11.28
N CYS A 335 0.37 -15.96 11.64
CA CYS A 335 -0.23 -16.01 12.98
C CYS A 335 0.72 -16.47 14.10
N SER A 336 1.83 -17.17 13.81
CA SER A 336 2.78 -17.60 14.86
C SER A 336 3.50 -16.41 15.52
N GLY A 337 3.72 -15.33 14.76
CA GLY A 337 4.25 -14.07 15.29
C GLY A 337 3.22 -13.21 16.04
N TRP A 338 1.94 -13.57 15.99
CA TRP A 338 0.84 -12.68 16.37
C TRP A 338 0.60 -12.66 17.88
N LYS A 339 0.91 -11.52 18.50
CA LYS A 339 0.89 -11.36 19.98
C LYS A 339 -0.39 -10.73 20.52
N PHE A 340 -1.24 -10.19 19.66
CA PHE A 340 -2.45 -9.47 20.06
C PHE A 340 -3.69 -10.33 19.83
N HIS A 341 -4.52 -10.46 20.86
CA HIS A 341 -5.80 -11.16 20.75
C HIS A 341 -6.84 -10.42 21.59
N ARG A 342 -8.04 -10.22 21.03
CA ARG A 342 -9.13 -9.51 21.71
C ARG A 342 -9.66 -10.26 22.93
N GLU A 343 -9.82 -9.57 24.06
CA GLU A 343 -10.54 -10.10 25.22
C GLU A 343 -12.00 -10.43 24.88
N GLY A 344 -12.47 -11.60 25.30
CA GLY A 344 -13.82 -12.07 25.02
C GLY A 344 -14.06 -12.56 23.59
N ARG A 345 -13.00 -12.80 22.79
CA ARG A 345 -13.12 -13.53 21.51
C ARG A 345 -13.77 -14.90 21.70
N PHE A 346 -14.37 -15.41 20.64
CA PHE A 346 -15.01 -16.73 20.64
C PHE A 346 -13.98 -17.85 20.48
N THR A 347 -13.62 -18.52 21.59
CA THR A 347 -12.72 -19.70 21.57
C THR A 347 -13.48 -21.03 21.45
N GLY A 348 -14.74 -21.00 21.03
CA GLY A 348 -15.62 -22.17 20.95
C GLY A 348 -16.26 -22.61 22.28
N PRO A 349 -17.01 -23.74 22.27
CA PRO A 349 -17.26 -24.58 21.10
C PRO A 349 -18.26 -23.94 20.11
N VAL A 350 -18.02 -24.12 18.80
CA VAL A 350 -18.99 -23.76 17.75
C VAL A 350 -20.25 -24.64 17.91
N GLY A 351 -21.42 -24.01 17.88
CA GLY A 351 -22.72 -24.69 17.88
C GLY A 351 -23.75 -24.06 18.81
N GLY A 352 -25.01 -24.45 18.65
CA GLY A 352 -26.11 -24.00 19.50
C GLY A 352 -27.49 -24.07 18.82
N ASN A 353 -28.54 -23.87 19.61
CA ASN A 353 -29.90 -23.76 19.09
C ASN A 353 -30.13 -22.35 18.54
N THR A 354 -30.39 -22.23 17.25
CA THR A 354 -30.76 -20.96 16.60
C THR A 354 -32.27 -20.69 16.72
N SER A 355 -32.67 -19.42 16.55
CA SER A 355 -34.08 -19.03 16.45
C SER A 355 -34.73 -19.47 15.14
N PHE A 356 -33.92 -19.77 14.11
CA PHE A 356 -34.34 -20.33 12.84
C PHE A 356 -33.29 -21.32 12.30
N PRO A 357 -33.67 -22.49 11.75
CA PRO A 357 -32.75 -23.45 11.15
C PRO A 357 -31.84 -22.86 10.05
N ILE A 358 -30.57 -23.29 9.99
CA ILE A 358 -29.59 -22.80 9.01
C ILE A 358 -29.60 -23.65 7.74
N LEU A 359 -29.54 -23.02 6.56
CA LEU A 359 -29.14 -23.66 5.31
C LEU A 359 -27.62 -23.54 5.12
N LEU A 360 -26.93 -24.67 4.96
CA LEU A 360 -25.52 -24.72 4.55
C LEU A 360 -25.43 -25.22 3.11
N ILE A 361 -24.48 -24.71 2.33
CA ILE A 361 -24.25 -25.13 0.94
C ILE A 361 -22.78 -25.51 0.77
N GLY A 362 -22.48 -26.56 0.02
CA GLY A 362 -21.11 -26.98 -0.26
C GLY A 362 -20.95 -27.72 -1.59
N ASN A 363 -19.81 -27.55 -2.25
CA ASN A 363 -19.49 -28.20 -3.51
C ASN A 363 -18.88 -29.60 -3.29
N THR A 364 -19.20 -30.56 -4.17
CA THR A 364 -18.64 -31.93 -4.10
C THR A 364 -17.11 -31.97 -4.24
N ALA A 365 -16.51 -30.98 -4.92
CA ALA A 365 -15.06 -30.84 -5.06
C ALA A 365 -14.57 -29.38 -4.85
N ASP A 366 -14.85 -28.83 -3.67
CA ASP A 366 -14.30 -27.53 -3.22
C ASP A 366 -12.82 -27.68 -2.75
N PRO A 367 -11.86 -26.90 -3.30
CA PRO A 367 -10.45 -26.97 -2.91
C PRO A 367 -10.13 -26.28 -1.57
N LEU A 368 -11.04 -25.47 -1.03
CA LEU A 368 -10.85 -24.67 0.19
C LEU A 368 -11.76 -25.12 1.34
N THR A 369 -13.05 -25.27 1.03
CA THR A 369 -14.10 -25.62 2.00
C THR A 369 -14.78 -26.92 1.58
N PRO A 370 -14.11 -28.08 1.72
CA PRO A 370 -14.67 -29.37 1.33
C PRO A 370 -16.05 -29.62 1.92
N LEU A 371 -16.94 -30.29 1.19
CA LEU A 371 -18.30 -30.63 1.63
C LEU A 371 -18.38 -31.26 3.03
N SER A 372 -17.35 -32.01 3.44
CA SER A 372 -17.22 -32.57 4.79
C SER A 372 -17.19 -31.51 5.90
N MET A 373 -16.71 -30.29 5.63
CA MET A 373 -16.75 -29.17 6.57
C MET A 373 -18.18 -28.61 6.71
N ALA A 374 -18.96 -28.54 5.63
CA ALA A 374 -20.37 -28.15 5.71
C ALA A 374 -21.17 -29.16 6.56
N HIS A 375 -20.97 -30.46 6.36
CA HIS A 375 -21.58 -31.50 7.23
C HIS A 375 -21.10 -31.40 8.70
N LYS A 376 -19.81 -31.15 8.92
CA LYS A 376 -19.25 -30.94 10.27
C LYS A 376 -19.90 -29.75 10.97
N THR A 377 -20.04 -28.60 10.28
CA THR A 377 -20.69 -27.41 10.84
C THR A 377 -22.17 -27.63 11.07
N SER A 378 -22.89 -28.28 10.14
CA SER A 378 -24.32 -28.63 10.32
C SER A 378 -24.55 -29.47 11.57
N SER A 379 -23.64 -30.41 11.89
CA SER A 379 -23.74 -31.23 13.10
C SER A 379 -23.72 -30.44 14.43
N ALA A 380 -23.30 -29.16 14.41
CA ALA A 380 -23.26 -28.27 15.55
C ALA A 380 -24.53 -27.40 15.73
N PHE A 381 -25.44 -27.36 14.74
CA PHE A 381 -26.63 -26.51 14.73
C PHE A 381 -27.91 -27.34 14.53
N PRO A 382 -28.59 -27.77 15.62
CA PRO A 382 -29.76 -28.64 15.52
C PRO A 382 -30.86 -28.09 14.58
N GLY A 383 -31.22 -28.89 13.59
CA GLY A 383 -32.24 -28.55 12.58
C GLY A 383 -31.70 -27.96 11.28
N SER A 384 -30.39 -27.64 11.17
CA SER A 384 -29.81 -27.21 9.89
C SER A 384 -29.73 -28.34 8.85
N VAL A 385 -29.70 -27.96 7.57
CA VAL A 385 -29.59 -28.88 6.42
C VAL A 385 -28.41 -28.47 5.54
N VAL A 386 -27.73 -29.45 4.95
CA VAL A 386 -26.69 -29.24 3.93
C VAL A 386 -27.26 -29.52 2.55
N LEU A 387 -27.20 -28.53 1.66
CA LEU A 387 -27.43 -28.67 0.23
C LEU A 387 -26.07 -28.86 -0.47
N ALA A 388 -25.90 -29.98 -1.17
CA ALA A 388 -24.70 -30.19 -1.97
C ALA A 388 -24.91 -29.68 -3.41
N GLN A 389 -23.87 -29.11 -4.02
CA GLN A 389 -23.83 -28.87 -5.46
C GLN A 389 -22.75 -29.73 -6.11
N ASN A 390 -23.08 -30.39 -7.22
CA ASN A 390 -22.17 -31.29 -7.92
C ASN A 390 -21.22 -30.52 -8.86
N SER A 391 -20.29 -29.78 -8.27
CA SER A 391 -19.29 -28.97 -8.99
C SER A 391 -17.92 -28.99 -8.33
N SER A 392 -16.89 -28.71 -9.13
CA SER A 392 -15.53 -28.42 -8.65
C SER A 392 -15.29 -26.92 -8.53
N GLY A 393 -14.45 -26.50 -7.60
CA GLY A 393 -14.15 -25.09 -7.34
C GLY A 393 -14.89 -24.55 -6.11
N HIS A 394 -14.57 -23.32 -5.72
CA HIS A 394 -14.93 -22.78 -4.42
C HIS A 394 -16.30 -22.09 -4.42
N THR A 395 -17.18 -22.46 -3.49
CA THR A 395 -18.60 -22.03 -3.40
C THR A 395 -19.51 -22.47 -4.56
N SER A 396 -20.82 -22.51 -4.34
CA SER A 396 -21.78 -22.94 -5.36
C SER A 396 -21.95 -21.97 -6.54
N SER A 397 -21.47 -20.73 -6.48
CA SER A 397 -21.64 -19.74 -7.54
C SER A 397 -20.70 -19.92 -8.75
N VAL A 398 -19.63 -20.72 -8.65
CA VAL A 398 -18.66 -20.92 -9.76
C VAL A 398 -19.22 -21.74 -10.94
N ALA A 399 -20.41 -22.32 -10.77
CA ALA A 399 -21.13 -23.04 -11.81
C ALA A 399 -22.63 -22.73 -11.70
N SER A 400 -23.32 -22.60 -12.82
CA SER A 400 -24.77 -22.39 -12.83
C SER A 400 -25.48 -23.63 -12.30
N SER A 401 -26.43 -23.44 -11.39
CA SER A 401 -27.45 -24.44 -11.05
C SER A 401 -28.79 -23.77 -10.83
N ALA A 402 -29.76 -24.06 -11.68
CA ALA A 402 -31.15 -23.65 -11.47
C ALA A 402 -31.74 -24.28 -10.18
N CYS A 403 -31.28 -25.48 -9.82
CA CYS A 403 -31.67 -26.21 -8.62
C CYS A 403 -31.21 -25.47 -7.35
N THR A 404 -29.92 -25.13 -7.24
CA THR A 404 -29.37 -24.44 -6.06
C THR A 404 -30.07 -23.08 -5.86
N ASN A 405 -30.24 -22.32 -6.94
CA ASN A 405 -30.90 -21.01 -6.90
C ASN A 405 -32.35 -21.07 -6.41
N ALA A 406 -33.11 -22.10 -6.82
CA ALA A 406 -34.49 -22.28 -6.35
C ALA A 406 -34.58 -22.55 -4.84
N HIS A 407 -33.65 -23.34 -4.28
CA HIS A 407 -33.61 -23.60 -2.84
C HIS A 407 -33.19 -22.37 -2.03
N VAL A 408 -32.19 -21.61 -2.50
CA VAL A 408 -31.80 -20.33 -1.87
C VAL A 408 -32.96 -19.32 -1.89
N GLN A 409 -33.66 -19.20 -3.02
CA GLN A 409 -34.83 -18.32 -3.13
C GLN A 409 -35.94 -18.74 -2.16
N ALA A 410 -36.26 -20.03 -2.07
CA ALA A 410 -37.28 -20.53 -1.15
C ALA A 410 -36.91 -20.21 0.31
N TYR A 411 -35.67 -20.49 0.72
CA TYR A 411 -35.18 -20.22 2.06
C TYR A 411 -35.30 -18.74 2.46
N PHE A 412 -34.87 -17.80 1.61
CA PHE A 412 -34.99 -16.37 1.93
C PHE A 412 -36.42 -15.81 1.84
N GLN A 413 -37.26 -16.32 0.94
CA GLN A 413 -38.61 -15.78 0.74
C GLN A 413 -39.63 -16.28 1.78
N ASN A 414 -39.47 -17.51 2.28
CA ASN A 414 -40.45 -18.11 3.20
C ASN A 414 -39.86 -19.08 4.24
N GLY A 415 -38.53 -19.21 4.34
CA GLY A 415 -37.86 -20.07 5.31
C GLY A 415 -37.79 -21.55 4.93
N THR A 416 -38.19 -21.96 3.73
CA THR A 416 -38.17 -23.38 3.34
C THR A 416 -36.75 -23.89 3.13
N LEU A 417 -36.38 -24.96 3.85
CA LEU A 417 -35.18 -25.74 3.63
C LEU A 417 -35.42 -26.85 2.58
N PRO A 418 -34.37 -27.32 1.88
CA PRO A 418 -34.42 -28.59 1.14
C PRO A 418 -34.57 -29.79 2.08
N ASP A 419 -34.93 -30.95 1.51
CA ASP A 419 -34.78 -32.24 2.18
C ASP A 419 -33.29 -32.54 2.42
N ASP A 420 -32.98 -33.37 3.42
CA ASP A 420 -31.59 -33.77 3.72
C ASP A 420 -31.01 -34.65 2.61
N GLY A 421 -29.74 -34.43 2.28
CA GLY A 421 -29.02 -35.16 1.23
C GLY A 421 -29.35 -34.76 -0.22
N VAL A 422 -30.07 -33.65 -0.45
CA VAL A 422 -30.27 -33.11 -1.80
C VAL A 422 -28.92 -32.69 -2.42
N VAL A 423 -28.69 -33.15 -3.65
CA VAL A 423 -27.57 -32.74 -4.51
C VAL A 423 -28.13 -32.05 -5.75
N CYS A 424 -27.72 -30.82 -6.00
CA CYS A 424 -28.05 -30.07 -7.21
C CYS A 424 -26.96 -30.26 -8.28
N GLU A 425 -27.37 -30.66 -9.49
CA GLU A 425 -26.49 -30.68 -10.67
C GLU A 425 -26.27 -29.27 -11.23
N VAL A 426 -25.23 -29.13 -12.06
CA VAL A 426 -24.86 -27.86 -12.71
C VAL A 426 -25.01 -27.91 -14.23
N GLU A 427 -25.33 -26.77 -14.84
CA GLU A 427 -25.49 -26.64 -16.29
C GLU A 427 -24.20 -26.23 -17.02
N THR A 428 -23.09 -26.01 -16.31
CA THR A 428 -21.82 -25.47 -16.83
C THR A 428 -20.80 -26.57 -17.12
N GLU A 429 -20.11 -26.50 -18.26
CA GLU A 429 -19.02 -27.43 -18.64
C GLU A 429 -17.62 -26.86 -18.32
N LEU A 430 -16.69 -27.72 -17.90
CA LEU A 430 -15.29 -27.34 -17.60
C LEU A 430 -14.44 -27.01 -18.84
N PHE A 431 -14.82 -27.54 -20.02
CA PHE A 431 -14.12 -27.36 -21.28
C PHE A 431 -15.11 -27.20 -22.45
N PRO A 432 -15.87 -26.10 -22.51
CA PRO A 432 -16.92 -25.93 -23.51
C PRO A 432 -16.36 -25.93 -24.93
N THR A 433 -17.01 -26.66 -25.84
CA THR A 433 -16.55 -26.83 -27.23
C THR A 433 -16.51 -25.52 -28.03
N SER A 434 -17.32 -24.54 -27.62
CA SER A 434 -17.26 -23.16 -28.07
C SER A 434 -17.00 -22.25 -26.88
N LEU A 435 -15.73 -22.12 -26.48
CA LEU A 435 -15.29 -20.95 -25.72
C LEU A 435 -15.61 -19.71 -26.55
N ASP A 436 -16.37 -18.77 -25.99
CA ASP A 436 -16.60 -17.50 -26.64
C ASP A 436 -15.25 -16.81 -26.89
N GLY A 437 -15.12 -16.14 -28.03
CA GLY A 437 -13.83 -15.72 -28.59
C GLY A 437 -13.08 -14.66 -27.75
N THR A 438 -13.72 -14.19 -26.69
CA THR A 438 -13.29 -13.22 -25.69
C THR A 438 -12.44 -13.85 -24.58
N GLN A 439 -12.90 -14.93 -23.93
CA GLN A 439 -12.13 -15.61 -22.86
C GLN A 439 -10.77 -16.11 -23.35
N ARG A 440 -10.69 -16.62 -24.58
CA ARG A 440 -9.41 -17.04 -25.18
C ARG A 440 -8.46 -15.89 -25.52
N ARG A 441 -8.91 -14.64 -25.61
CA ARG A 441 -8.04 -13.50 -25.96
C ARG A 441 -7.36 -12.87 -24.75
N SER A 442 -8.07 -12.74 -23.63
CA SER A 442 -7.56 -12.04 -22.44
C SER A 442 -6.23 -12.59 -21.89
N PHE A 443 -5.98 -13.89 -22.03
CA PHE A 443 -4.76 -14.53 -21.50
C PHE A 443 -3.66 -14.81 -22.54
N ARG A 444 -3.95 -14.67 -23.85
CA ARG A 444 -3.00 -15.02 -24.93
C ARG A 444 -1.96 -13.94 -25.24
N GLY A 445 -2.30 -12.66 -24.98
CA GLY A 445 -1.55 -11.50 -25.48
C GLY A 445 -1.92 -11.14 -26.92
#